data_AF-A0A3N2D153-F1
#
_entry.id   AF-A0A3N2D153-F1
#
_cell.length_a   1.000
_cell.length_b   1.000
_cell.length_c   1.000
_cell.angle_alpha   90.00
_cell.angle_beta   90.00
_cell.angle_gamma   90.00
#
_symmetry.space_group_name_H-M   'P 1'
#
loop_
_entity.id
_entity.type
_entity.pdbx_description
1 polymer ?
#
loop_
_entity_poly.entity_id
_entity_poly.type
_entity_poly.pdbx_seq_one_letter_code
_entity_poly.pdbx_strand_id
1 'polypeptide(L)'
;MSPVPPTPDVPRPDPVDLEREAIERDRDLAWELYEAQPEHPRIAELTRGVLSRAPELTGMIILLAMHREACGEVELARRLLQDLIGRRDRQLLNALRRLRDLEQSDQNYAEALRLADIVLREDPEATWVDLMDRGSALAFVEHLEEGWRQIDDAVATCARTDPDRYPDALGQRATRLLATGAPPERFLPAAEEAVAADPSEPLLATTLAYAYLYDYRPDRAAELLGRVLREDPTDGVAQGGMIVARGFLDPIERGDATIEDFRAVGMGEMAWRRMRDVIFGTGLDEALAALDAVLPADLAASLRPPLDPAAARESGGEETLLAWHDGQEPGTGARWGTDEPFRLMSAREVGEMDDAIELDPAAWPQWDSEGEYYTQVLTDDAGAYLIEGWGGRLYRRGPGTADVEVALSLADWLWGRVAAFGGDDRRPVGYRHR
;
A
#
# COMPACT_ATOMS: atom_id res chain seq x y z
N MET A 1 -72.20 18.44 45.62
CA MET A 1 -70.79 18.73 45.26
C MET A 1 -69.96 17.60 45.82
N SER A 2 -69.54 16.67 44.97
CA SER A 2 -68.62 15.59 45.39
C SER A 2 -67.19 16.14 45.48
N PRO A 3 -66.38 15.73 46.46
CA PRO A 3 -65.02 16.22 46.61
C PRO A 3 -64.14 15.65 45.49
N VAL A 4 -63.34 16.53 44.88
CA VAL A 4 -62.31 16.19 43.90
C VAL A 4 -61.27 15.31 44.59
N PRO A 5 -60.90 14.13 44.04
CA PRO A 5 -59.87 13.30 44.63
C PRO A 5 -58.50 14.01 44.57
N PRO A 6 -57.63 13.82 45.57
CA PRO A 6 -56.30 14.41 45.54
C PRO A 6 -55.53 13.88 44.32
N THR A 7 -54.91 14.79 43.58
CA THR A 7 -53.94 14.47 42.53
C THR A 7 -52.85 13.59 43.11
N PRO A 8 -52.49 12.46 42.47
CA PRO A 8 -51.40 11.61 42.96
C PRO A 8 -50.10 12.42 42.96
N ASP A 9 -49.41 12.39 44.09
CA ASP A 9 -48.11 13.01 44.29
C ASP A 9 -47.11 12.25 43.40
N VAL A 10 -46.75 12.84 42.25
CA VAL A 10 -45.70 12.27 41.38
C VAL A 10 -44.39 12.48 42.13
N PRO A 11 -43.69 11.40 42.57
CA PRO A 11 -42.46 11.55 43.30
C PRO A 11 -41.46 12.31 42.43
N ARG A 12 -40.89 13.39 42.96
CA ARG A 12 -39.81 14.14 42.29
C ARG A 12 -38.63 13.18 42.10
N PRO A 13 -38.05 13.09 40.90
CA PRO A 13 -36.90 12.24 40.66
C PRO A 13 -35.74 12.61 41.61
N ASP A 14 -35.05 11.60 42.11
CA ASP A 14 -33.90 11.77 43.00
C ASP A 14 -32.81 12.56 42.26
N PRO A 15 -32.26 13.64 42.83
CA PRO A 15 -31.13 14.37 42.24
C PRO A 15 -29.95 13.49 41.82
N VAL A 16 -29.72 12.38 42.52
CA VAL A 16 -28.66 11.40 42.17
C VAL A 16 -28.98 10.66 40.86
N ASP A 17 -30.26 10.33 40.64
CA ASP A 17 -30.71 9.67 39.41
C ASP A 17 -30.64 10.64 38.23
N LEU A 18 -31.01 11.91 38.44
CA LEU A 18 -30.90 12.96 37.40
C LEU A 18 -29.43 13.21 36.97
N GLU A 19 -28.49 13.20 37.91
CA GLU A 19 -27.06 13.35 37.61
C GLU A 19 -26.53 12.14 36.83
N ARG A 20 -26.94 10.92 37.22
CA ARG A 20 -26.57 9.70 36.49
C ARG A 20 -27.10 9.71 35.07
N GLU A 21 -28.38 10.05 34.87
CA GLU A 21 -29.00 10.18 33.55
C GLU A 21 -28.32 11.26 32.69
N ALA A 22 -27.84 12.34 33.31
CA ALA A 22 -27.08 13.37 32.60
C ALA A 22 -25.71 12.87 32.14
N ILE A 23 -24.99 12.14 33.00
CA ILE A 23 -23.70 11.52 32.65
C ILE A 23 -23.86 10.49 31.52
N GLU A 24 -24.90 9.66 31.58
CA GLU A 24 -25.22 8.68 30.54
C GLU A 24 -25.56 9.35 29.21
N ARG A 25 -26.41 10.39 29.22
CA ARG A 25 -26.72 11.17 28.01
C ARG A 25 -25.49 11.82 27.40
N ASP A 26 -24.62 12.42 28.21
CA ASP A 26 -23.39 13.05 27.71
C ASP A 26 -22.39 12.02 27.15
N ARG A 27 -22.31 10.84 27.78
CA ARG A 27 -21.51 9.72 27.29
C ARG A 27 -22.02 9.23 25.94
N ASP A 28 -23.31 8.95 25.85
CA ASP A 28 -23.92 8.37 24.65
C ASP A 28 -23.85 9.37 23.49
N LEU A 29 -24.12 10.66 23.74
CA LEU A 29 -23.95 11.72 22.77
C LEU A 29 -22.49 11.85 22.29
N ALA A 30 -21.50 11.64 23.16
CA ALA A 30 -20.09 11.68 22.75
C ALA A 30 -19.74 10.53 21.78
N TRP A 31 -20.29 9.34 21.99
CA TRP A 31 -20.13 8.21 21.07
C TRP A 31 -20.85 8.43 19.75
N GLU A 32 -22.12 8.85 19.79
CA GLU A 32 -22.89 9.19 18.58
C GLU A 32 -22.20 10.28 17.75
N LEU A 33 -21.65 11.31 18.41
CA LEU A 33 -20.87 12.35 17.74
C LEU A 33 -19.59 11.80 17.12
N TYR A 34 -18.90 10.88 17.80
CA TYR A 34 -17.69 10.28 17.23
C TYR A 34 -18.01 9.42 16.01
N GLU A 35 -19.09 8.64 16.04
CA GLU A 35 -19.53 7.84 14.89
C GLU A 35 -19.91 8.71 13.69
N ALA A 36 -20.54 9.87 13.92
CA ALA A 36 -20.97 10.77 12.85
C ALA A 36 -19.87 11.74 12.36
N GLN A 37 -19.06 12.27 13.29
CA GLN A 37 -18.02 13.26 13.02
C GLN A 37 -16.89 13.15 14.07
N PRO A 38 -15.92 12.23 13.87
CA PRO A 38 -14.83 11.95 14.82
C PRO A 38 -14.04 13.17 15.31
N GLU A 39 -13.92 14.20 14.47
CA GLU A 39 -13.18 15.44 14.76
C GLU A 39 -14.01 16.50 15.51
N HIS A 40 -15.30 16.25 15.79
CA HIS A 40 -16.17 17.27 16.37
C HIS A 40 -15.68 17.72 17.76
N PRO A 41 -15.42 19.02 17.99
CA PRO A 41 -14.72 19.51 19.20
C PRO A 41 -15.46 19.20 20.51
N ARG A 42 -16.80 19.13 20.45
CA ARG A 42 -17.65 18.79 21.59
C ARG A 42 -17.40 17.40 22.17
N ILE A 43 -16.83 16.46 21.41
CA ILE A 43 -16.46 15.12 21.92
C ILE A 43 -15.47 15.27 23.08
N ALA A 44 -14.47 16.15 22.94
CA ALA A 44 -13.49 16.41 23.99
C ALA A 44 -14.08 17.11 25.23
N GLU A 45 -15.11 17.93 25.05
CA GLU A 45 -15.82 18.59 26.15
C GLU A 45 -16.65 17.58 26.94
N LEU A 46 -17.43 16.76 26.22
CA LEU A 46 -18.30 15.74 26.81
C LEU A 46 -17.50 14.66 27.54
N THR A 47 -16.46 14.11 26.90
CA THR A 47 -15.58 13.09 27.50
C THR A 47 -14.93 13.59 28.79
N ARG A 48 -14.36 14.81 28.80
CA ARG A 48 -13.78 15.42 30.02
C ARG A 48 -14.83 15.72 31.08
N GLY A 49 -16.01 16.20 30.67
CA GLY A 49 -17.12 16.45 31.58
C GLY A 49 -17.63 15.17 32.24
N VAL A 50 -17.75 14.07 31.49
CA VAL A 50 -18.08 12.75 32.04
C VAL A 50 -17.00 12.29 33.01
N LEU A 51 -15.71 12.36 32.63
CA LEU A 51 -14.60 11.91 33.48
C LEU A 51 -14.42 12.75 34.76
N SER A 52 -14.81 14.03 34.76
CA SER A 52 -14.74 14.86 35.98
C SER A 52 -15.85 14.53 36.98
N ARG A 53 -17.01 14.09 36.50
CA ARG A 53 -18.17 13.70 37.32
C ARG A 53 -18.14 12.22 37.71
N ALA A 54 -17.62 11.35 36.85
CA ALA A 54 -17.51 9.91 37.04
C ALA A 54 -16.13 9.39 36.54
N PRO A 55 -15.05 9.58 37.32
CA PRO A 55 -13.68 9.20 36.93
C PRO A 55 -13.47 7.71 36.65
N GLU A 56 -14.34 6.85 37.17
CA GLU A 56 -14.34 5.40 36.97
C GLU A 56 -14.83 4.96 35.59
N LEU A 57 -15.43 5.86 34.80
CA LEU A 57 -15.81 5.63 33.41
C LEU A 57 -14.60 5.77 32.49
N THR A 58 -13.54 5.02 32.76
CA THR A 58 -12.25 5.10 32.07
C THR A 58 -12.31 4.75 30.58
N GLY A 59 -13.40 4.13 30.10
CA GLY A 59 -13.68 3.98 28.67
C GLY A 59 -13.78 5.33 27.93
N MET A 60 -14.10 6.42 28.62
CA MET A 60 -14.11 7.76 28.02
C MET A 60 -12.70 8.29 27.71
N ILE A 61 -11.65 7.72 28.33
CA ILE A 61 -10.26 8.02 27.97
C ILE A 61 -9.93 7.42 26.60
N ILE A 62 -10.45 6.22 26.29
CA ILE A 62 -10.30 5.60 24.97
C ILE A 62 -11.01 6.45 23.91
N LEU A 63 -12.26 6.84 24.15
CA LEU A 63 -13.00 7.72 23.22
C LEU A 63 -12.28 9.06 23.01
N LEU A 64 -11.75 9.66 24.09
CA LEU A 64 -10.95 10.88 23.96
C LEU A 64 -9.69 10.64 23.12
N ALA A 65 -8.97 9.53 23.32
CA ALA A 65 -7.81 9.20 22.51
C ALA A 65 -8.16 9.01 21.02
N MET A 66 -9.27 8.31 20.73
CA MET A 66 -9.79 8.12 19.36
C MET A 66 -10.12 9.46 18.67
N HIS A 67 -10.77 10.38 19.39
CA HIS A 67 -11.02 11.73 18.88
C HIS A 67 -9.71 12.50 18.63
N ARG A 68 -8.71 12.36 19.50
CA ARG A 68 -7.41 13.03 19.34
C ARG A 68 -6.64 12.51 18.14
N GLU A 69 -6.65 11.20 17.93
CA GLU A 69 -6.13 10.57 16.73
C GLU A 69 -6.83 11.12 15.47
N ALA A 70 -8.16 11.18 15.46
CA ALA A 70 -8.91 11.74 14.34
C ALA A 70 -8.57 13.22 14.05
N CYS A 71 -8.26 14.02 15.08
CA CYS A 71 -7.79 15.40 14.91
C CYS A 71 -6.30 15.51 14.50
N GLY A 72 -5.60 14.40 14.26
CA GLY A 72 -4.16 14.39 13.96
C GLY A 72 -3.26 14.62 15.19
N GLU A 73 -3.80 14.59 16.41
CA GLU A 73 -3.05 14.75 17.65
C GLU A 73 -2.54 13.39 18.19
N VAL A 74 -1.79 12.66 17.36
CA VAL A 74 -1.36 11.26 17.58
C VAL A 74 -0.61 11.09 18.90
N GLU A 75 0.34 11.96 19.23
CA GLU A 75 1.13 11.91 20.47
C GLU A 75 0.26 12.10 21.72
N LEU A 76 -0.81 12.87 21.61
CA LEU A 76 -1.74 13.04 22.73
C LEU A 76 -2.60 11.79 22.89
N ALA A 77 -3.11 11.21 21.80
CA ALA A 77 -3.81 9.94 21.83
C ALA A 77 -2.95 8.81 22.44
N ARG A 78 -1.69 8.71 21.99
CA ARG A 78 -0.68 7.78 22.51
C ARG A 78 -0.51 7.91 24.03
N ARG A 79 -0.27 9.13 24.52
CA ARG A 79 -0.11 9.37 25.97
C ARG A 79 -1.35 8.99 26.78
N LEU A 80 -2.54 9.32 26.30
CA LEU A 80 -3.79 8.97 26.99
C LEU A 80 -3.95 7.44 27.13
N LEU A 81 -3.64 6.69 26.08
CA LEU A 81 -3.71 5.24 26.09
C LEU A 81 -2.61 4.62 26.98
N GLN A 82 -1.39 5.12 26.92
CA GLN A 82 -0.29 4.69 27.79
C GLN A 82 -0.60 4.93 29.28
N ASP A 83 -1.14 6.11 29.61
CA ASP A 83 -1.58 6.44 30.97
C ASP A 83 -2.68 5.49 31.45
N LEU A 84 -3.63 5.14 30.58
CA LEU A 84 -4.70 4.19 30.90
C LEU A 84 -4.15 2.77 31.10
N ILE A 85 -3.25 2.30 30.25
CA ILE A 85 -2.56 1.01 30.39
C ILE A 85 -1.83 0.93 31.74
N GLY A 86 -1.16 2.02 32.15
CA GLY A 86 -0.45 2.12 33.42
C GLY A 86 -1.34 1.94 34.66
N ARG A 87 -2.66 2.23 34.55
CA ARG A 87 -3.63 2.03 35.65
C ARG A 87 -4.01 0.58 35.87
N ARG A 88 -3.82 -0.28 34.85
CA ARG A 88 -4.21 -1.71 34.86
C ARG A 88 -5.64 -1.95 35.35
N ASP A 89 -6.58 -1.11 34.91
CA ASP A 89 -7.99 -1.27 35.25
C ASP A 89 -8.72 -2.20 34.24
N ARG A 90 -10.06 -2.26 34.33
CA ARG A 90 -10.91 -3.07 33.44
C ARG A 90 -10.79 -2.75 31.95
N GLN A 91 -10.23 -1.59 31.58
CA GLN A 91 -10.03 -1.16 30.19
C GLN A 91 -8.65 -1.52 29.64
N LEU A 92 -7.79 -2.19 30.42
CA LEU A 92 -6.41 -2.52 30.02
C LEU A 92 -6.33 -3.13 28.61
N LEU A 93 -7.12 -4.18 28.32
CA LEU A 93 -7.09 -4.86 27.02
C LEU A 93 -7.58 -3.95 25.88
N ASN A 94 -8.64 -3.17 26.11
CA ASN A 94 -9.15 -2.23 25.10
C ASN A 94 -8.14 -1.11 24.81
N ALA A 95 -7.46 -0.61 25.85
CA ALA A 95 -6.42 0.39 25.72
C ALA A 95 -5.18 -0.16 24.99
N LEU A 96 -4.78 -1.41 25.27
CA LEU A 96 -3.69 -2.09 24.56
C LEU A 96 -4.01 -2.28 23.07
N ARG A 97 -5.21 -2.78 22.75
CA ARG A 97 -5.67 -2.93 21.36
C ARG A 97 -5.69 -1.59 20.64
N ARG A 98 -6.28 -0.56 21.26
CA ARG A 98 -6.34 0.76 20.63
C ARG A 98 -4.95 1.38 20.44
N LEU A 99 -4.03 1.19 21.39
CA LEU A 99 -2.67 1.65 21.23
C LEU A 99 -1.94 0.88 20.13
N ARG A 100 -2.11 -0.44 20.03
CA ARG A 100 -1.58 -1.24 18.92
C ARG A 100 -2.06 -0.69 17.58
N ASP A 101 -3.36 -0.44 17.45
CA ASP A 101 -3.96 0.06 16.21
C ASP A 101 -3.45 1.48 15.88
N LEU A 102 -3.29 2.35 16.88
CA LEU A 102 -2.69 3.68 16.72
C LEU A 102 -1.25 3.58 16.19
N GLU A 103 -0.41 2.74 16.81
CA GLU A 103 0.99 2.58 16.39
C GLU A 103 1.08 1.95 14.99
N GLN A 104 0.15 1.08 14.62
CA GLN A 104 0.07 0.56 13.26
C GLN A 104 -0.30 1.65 12.24
N SER A 105 -1.29 2.50 12.54
CA SER A 105 -1.67 3.64 11.71
C SER A 105 -0.53 4.67 11.57
N ASP A 106 0.25 4.87 12.64
CA ASP A 106 1.43 5.74 12.67
C ASP A 106 2.70 5.04 12.15
N GLN A 107 2.56 3.88 11.50
CA GLN A 107 3.63 3.09 10.88
C GLN A 107 4.76 2.64 11.84
N ASN A 108 4.52 2.70 13.14
CA ASN A 108 5.40 2.18 14.19
C ASN A 108 5.16 0.68 14.39
N TYR A 109 5.41 -0.10 13.33
CA TYR A 109 5.06 -1.53 13.27
C TYR A 109 5.75 -2.39 14.32
N ALA A 110 6.96 -2.03 14.74
CA ALA A 110 7.68 -2.73 15.80
C ALA A 110 6.96 -2.61 17.15
N GLU A 111 6.47 -1.42 17.48
CA GLU A 111 5.69 -1.20 18.69
C GLU A 111 4.30 -1.83 18.60
N ALA A 112 3.64 -1.74 17.43
CA ALA A 112 2.39 -2.44 17.18
C ALA A 112 2.53 -3.95 17.40
N LEU A 113 3.60 -4.58 16.91
CA LEU A 113 3.88 -6.00 17.15
C LEU A 113 4.09 -6.29 18.65
N ARG A 114 4.89 -5.48 19.33
CA ARG A 114 5.13 -5.62 20.78
C ARG A 114 3.81 -5.56 21.57
N LEU A 115 2.92 -4.64 21.21
CA LEU A 115 1.61 -4.49 21.85
C LEU A 115 0.68 -5.66 21.50
N ALA A 116 0.68 -6.13 20.26
CA ALA A 116 -0.08 -7.31 19.85
C ALA A 116 0.36 -8.56 20.63
N ASP A 117 1.66 -8.76 20.86
CA ASP A 117 2.20 -9.83 21.72
C ASP A 117 1.73 -9.71 23.17
N ILE A 118 1.56 -8.48 23.68
CA ILE A 118 1.02 -8.26 25.03
C ILE A 118 -0.46 -8.59 25.08
N VAL A 119 -1.26 -8.17 24.10
CA VAL A 119 -2.69 -8.50 24.01
C VAL A 119 -2.89 -10.01 24.06
N LEU A 120 -2.18 -10.78 23.22
CA LEU A 120 -2.30 -12.24 23.20
C LEU A 120 -1.83 -12.92 24.50
N ARG A 121 -0.94 -12.28 25.27
CA ARG A 121 -0.47 -12.82 26.55
C ARG A 121 -1.43 -12.53 27.69
N GLU A 122 -2.03 -11.35 27.70
CA GLU A 122 -2.94 -10.88 28.76
C GLU A 122 -4.39 -11.34 28.54
N ASP A 123 -4.76 -11.71 27.30
CA ASP A 123 -6.11 -12.15 26.95
C ASP A 123 -6.17 -13.67 26.62
N PRO A 124 -6.69 -14.50 27.53
CA PRO A 124 -6.95 -15.92 27.24
C PRO A 124 -8.05 -16.14 26.21
N GLU A 125 -8.88 -15.13 25.94
CA GLU A 125 -9.99 -15.14 24.98
C GLU A 125 -9.65 -14.33 23.72
N ALA A 126 -8.35 -14.15 23.44
CA ALA A 126 -7.87 -13.46 22.26
C ALA A 126 -8.57 -13.96 20.98
N THR A 127 -9.04 -12.99 20.19
CA THR A 127 -9.90 -13.25 19.03
C THR A 127 -9.07 -13.59 17.79
N TRP A 128 -9.75 -14.10 16.75
CA TRP A 128 -9.12 -14.23 15.43
C TRP A 128 -8.64 -12.87 14.88
N VAL A 129 -9.29 -11.76 15.26
CA VAL A 129 -8.87 -10.40 14.88
C VAL A 129 -7.52 -10.07 15.52
N ASP A 130 -7.34 -10.36 16.81
CA ASP A 130 -6.07 -10.14 17.51
C ASP A 130 -4.91 -10.94 16.89
N LEU A 131 -5.20 -12.17 16.43
CA LEU A 131 -4.25 -12.99 15.69
C LEU A 131 -3.89 -12.40 14.32
N MET A 132 -4.88 -11.86 13.58
CA MET A 132 -4.64 -11.17 12.31
C MET A 132 -3.82 -9.89 12.48
N ASP A 133 -4.12 -9.08 13.50
CA ASP A 133 -3.40 -7.83 13.77
C ASP A 133 -1.93 -8.12 14.08
N ARG A 134 -1.66 -9.14 14.90
CA ARG A 134 -0.29 -9.59 15.14
C ARG A 134 0.38 -10.09 13.85
N GLY A 135 -0.30 -10.91 13.05
CA GLY A 135 0.25 -11.43 11.79
C GLY A 135 0.59 -10.31 10.81
N SER A 136 -0.26 -9.29 10.74
CA SER A 136 -0.03 -8.08 9.93
C SER A 136 1.19 -7.29 10.43
N ALA A 137 1.26 -7.01 11.74
CA ALA A 137 2.39 -6.29 12.32
C ALA A 137 3.71 -7.05 12.11
N LEU A 138 3.67 -8.38 12.23
CA LEU A 138 4.81 -9.27 11.98
C LEU A 138 5.30 -9.18 10.52
N ALA A 139 4.38 -9.15 9.56
CA ALA A 139 4.72 -8.98 8.15
C ALA A 139 5.40 -7.62 7.88
N PHE A 140 4.95 -6.54 8.53
CA PHE A 140 5.54 -5.21 8.38
C PHE A 140 6.92 -5.04 9.05
N VAL A 141 7.33 -5.96 9.93
CA VAL A 141 8.70 -5.96 10.52
C VAL A 141 9.61 -6.99 9.86
N GLU A 142 9.40 -7.24 8.56
CA GLU A 142 10.23 -8.11 7.70
C GLU A 142 10.12 -9.62 7.98
N HIS A 143 9.08 -10.06 8.69
CA HIS A 143 8.76 -11.48 8.89
C HIS A 143 7.53 -11.91 8.07
N LEU A 144 7.56 -11.61 6.76
CA LEU A 144 6.42 -11.72 5.84
C LEU A 144 5.75 -13.09 5.83
N GLU A 145 6.50 -14.16 5.54
CA GLU A 145 5.92 -15.52 5.44
C GLU A 145 5.32 -15.99 6.77
N GLU A 146 5.96 -15.63 7.88
CA GLU A 146 5.43 -15.96 9.21
C GLU A 146 4.15 -15.18 9.51
N GLY A 147 4.16 -13.88 9.23
CA GLY A 147 3.00 -13.00 9.39
C GLY A 147 1.83 -13.45 8.54
N TRP A 148 2.07 -13.77 7.27
CA TRP A 148 1.02 -14.23 6.37
C TRP A 148 0.45 -15.58 6.76
N ARG A 149 1.29 -16.54 7.17
CA ARG A 149 0.82 -17.83 7.71
C ARG A 149 -0.06 -17.61 8.94
N GLN A 150 0.30 -16.67 9.82
CA GLN A 150 -0.51 -16.36 10.99
C GLN A 150 -1.87 -15.76 10.61
N ILE A 151 -1.94 -14.94 9.55
CA ILE A 151 -3.22 -14.43 9.02
C ILE A 151 -4.09 -15.60 8.53
N ASP A 152 -3.51 -16.59 7.84
CA ASP A 152 -4.25 -17.79 7.42
C ASP A 152 -4.78 -18.61 8.61
N ASP A 153 -3.93 -18.82 9.63
CA ASP A 153 -4.28 -19.51 10.87
C ASP A 153 -5.42 -18.78 11.63
N ALA A 154 -5.46 -17.45 11.54
CA ALA A 154 -6.52 -16.64 12.11
C ALA A 154 -7.86 -16.85 11.37
N VAL A 155 -7.87 -16.93 10.04
CA VAL A 155 -9.07 -17.29 9.25
C VAL A 155 -9.57 -18.68 9.66
N ALA A 156 -8.67 -19.66 9.75
CA ALA A 156 -9.03 -21.01 10.20
C ALA A 156 -9.57 -21.04 11.64
N THR A 157 -9.11 -20.12 12.50
CA THR A 157 -9.64 -19.95 13.85
C THR A 157 -11.04 -19.35 13.83
N CYS A 158 -11.26 -18.28 13.05
CA CYS A 158 -12.60 -17.70 12.85
C CYS A 158 -13.61 -18.75 12.39
N ALA A 159 -13.26 -19.58 11.40
CA ALA A 159 -14.13 -20.64 10.90
C ALA A 159 -14.62 -21.62 11.99
N ARG A 160 -13.82 -21.81 13.05
CA ARG A 160 -14.14 -22.72 14.17
C ARG A 160 -14.88 -22.02 15.30
N THR A 161 -14.50 -20.79 15.63
CA THR A 161 -14.95 -20.10 16.84
C THR A 161 -16.05 -19.08 16.59
N ASP A 162 -16.13 -18.54 15.38
CA ASP A 162 -17.05 -17.48 14.97
C ASP A 162 -17.43 -17.61 13.47
N PRO A 163 -18.22 -18.65 13.10
CA PRO A 163 -18.49 -18.94 11.68
C PRO A 163 -19.30 -17.86 10.96
N ASP A 164 -20.12 -17.10 11.69
CA ASP A 164 -20.93 -16.01 11.13
C ASP A 164 -20.06 -14.88 10.59
N ARG A 165 -18.85 -14.71 11.15
CA ARG A 165 -17.85 -13.72 10.76
C ARG A 165 -16.81 -14.27 9.78
N TYR A 166 -16.98 -15.49 9.29
CA TYR A 166 -16.03 -16.12 8.36
C TYR A 166 -15.87 -15.34 7.04
N PRO A 167 -16.94 -14.83 6.38
CA PRO A 167 -16.78 -13.94 5.21
C PRO A 167 -15.92 -12.71 5.51
N ASP A 168 -16.14 -12.06 6.65
CA ASP A 168 -15.35 -10.89 7.07
C ASP A 168 -13.88 -11.25 7.27
N ALA A 169 -13.59 -12.42 7.84
CA ALA A 169 -12.22 -12.90 8.01
C ALA A 169 -11.53 -13.17 6.65
N LEU A 170 -12.24 -13.70 5.65
CA LEU A 170 -11.70 -13.87 4.29
C LEU A 170 -11.34 -12.51 3.67
N GLY A 171 -12.24 -11.52 3.78
CA GLY A 171 -11.99 -10.14 3.34
C GLY A 171 -10.77 -9.53 4.03
N GLN A 172 -10.69 -9.64 5.36
CA GLN A 172 -9.57 -9.13 6.16
C GLN A 172 -8.23 -9.79 5.78
N ARG A 173 -8.22 -11.10 5.49
CA ARG A 173 -7.02 -11.78 4.98
C ARG A 173 -6.57 -11.17 3.65
N ALA A 174 -7.47 -11.03 2.68
CA ALA A 174 -7.14 -10.48 1.37
C ALA A 174 -6.61 -9.03 1.47
N THR A 175 -7.27 -8.17 2.26
CA THR A 175 -6.86 -6.78 2.50
C THR A 175 -5.47 -6.70 3.14
N ARG A 176 -5.17 -7.55 4.14
CA ARG A 176 -3.86 -7.53 4.81
C ARG A 176 -2.75 -8.10 3.95
N LEU A 177 -3.03 -9.13 3.15
CA LEU A 177 -2.08 -9.63 2.15
C LEU A 177 -1.75 -8.53 1.14
N LEU A 178 -2.75 -7.81 0.63
CA LEU A 178 -2.54 -6.67 -0.24
C LEU A 178 -1.68 -5.60 0.43
N ALA A 179 -2.07 -5.13 1.63
CA ALA A 179 -1.40 -4.05 2.35
C ALA A 179 0.08 -4.36 2.69
N THR A 180 0.40 -5.64 2.88
CA THR A 180 1.77 -6.09 3.18
C THR A 180 2.59 -6.43 1.92
N GLY A 181 2.02 -6.25 0.73
CA GLY A 181 2.69 -6.48 -0.54
C GLY A 181 2.86 -7.97 -0.88
N ALA A 182 1.88 -8.80 -0.53
CA ALA A 182 1.89 -10.21 -0.92
C ALA A 182 1.97 -10.37 -2.45
N PRO A 183 2.75 -11.33 -2.96
CA PRO A 183 2.83 -11.56 -4.40
C PRO A 183 1.51 -12.10 -4.96
N PRO A 184 1.27 -11.96 -6.27
CA PRO A 184 0.01 -12.35 -6.91
C PRO A 184 -0.41 -13.79 -6.62
N GLU A 185 0.53 -14.73 -6.60
CA GLU A 185 0.26 -16.16 -6.38
C GLU A 185 -0.34 -16.43 -4.99
N ARG A 186 -0.06 -15.54 -4.03
CA ARG A 186 -0.61 -15.61 -2.68
C ARG A 186 -1.90 -14.79 -2.55
N PHE A 187 -1.93 -13.61 -3.14
CA PHE A 187 -3.08 -12.71 -3.06
C PHE A 187 -4.29 -13.27 -3.82
N LEU A 188 -4.09 -13.79 -5.03
CA LEU A 188 -5.15 -14.21 -5.94
C LEU A 188 -6.14 -15.19 -5.31
N PRO A 189 -5.73 -16.36 -4.77
CA PRO A 189 -6.69 -17.30 -4.20
C PRO A 189 -7.40 -16.72 -2.97
N ALA A 190 -6.70 -15.91 -2.18
CA ALA A 190 -7.29 -15.27 -1.01
C ALA A 190 -8.38 -14.26 -1.38
N ALA A 191 -8.15 -13.49 -2.45
CA ALA A 191 -9.08 -12.51 -2.98
C ALA A 191 -10.27 -13.15 -3.72
N GLU A 192 -10.05 -14.26 -4.44
CA GLU A 192 -11.14 -15.05 -5.03
C GLU A 192 -12.12 -15.55 -3.96
N GLU A 193 -11.59 -16.13 -2.86
CA GLU A 193 -12.41 -16.58 -1.73
C GLU A 193 -13.17 -15.42 -1.06
N ALA A 194 -12.50 -14.27 -0.87
CA ALA A 194 -13.10 -13.09 -0.28
C ALA A 194 -14.24 -12.52 -1.13
N VAL A 195 -14.01 -12.28 -2.42
CA VAL A 195 -15.01 -11.73 -3.35
C VAL A 195 -16.17 -12.69 -3.58
N ALA A 196 -15.91 -14.01 -3.55
CA ALA A 196 -16.98 -15.00 -3.61
C ALA A 196 -17.88 -14.99 -2.36
N ALA A 197 -17.31 -14.72 -1.18
CA ALA A 197 -18.03 -14.65 0.09
C ALA A 197 -18.78 -13.32 0.26
N ASP A 198 -18.13 -12.20 -0.08
CA ASP A 198 -18.72 -10.87 -0.11
C ASP A 198 -18.23 -10.11 -1.35
N PRO A 199 -19.09 -9.92 -2.36
CA PRO A 199 -18.69 -9.28 -3.59
C PRO A 199 -18.87 -7.76 -3.58
N SER A 200 -19.14 -7.15 -2.42
CA SER A 200 -19.48 -5.71 -2.33
C SER A 200 -18.26 -4.79 -2.18
N GLU A 201 -17.08 -5.33 -1.88
CA GLU A 201 -15.85 -4.56 -1.62
C GLU A 201 -15.12 -4.14 -2.92
N PRO A 202 -15.19 -2.86 -3.36
CA PRO A 202 -14.71 -2.45 -4.68
C PRO A 202 -13.19 -2.49 -4.82
N LEU A 203 -12.46 -2.17 -3.74
CA LEU A 203 -11.00 -2.23 -3.73
C LEU A 203 -10.51 -3.67 -3.97
N LEU A 204 -11.05 -4.64 -3.21
CA LEU A 204 -10.69 -6.06 -3.39
C LEU A 204 -11.10 -6.58 -4.77
N ALA A 205 -12.26 -6.18 -5.29
CA ALA A 205 -12.70 -6.54 -6.63
C ALA A 205 -11.73 -6.00 -7.70
N THR A 206 -11.33 -4.73 -7.60
CA THR A 206 -10.40 -4.10 -8.55
C THR A 206 -9.02 -4.75 -8.48
N THR A 207 -8.47 -4.97 -7.29
CA THR A 207 -7.17 -5.64 -7.13
C THR A 207 -7.21 -7.10 -7.60
N LEU A 208 -8.31 -7.83 -7.36
CA LEU A 208 -8.51 -9.18 -7.90
C LEU A 208 -8.50 -9.17 -9.43
N ALA A 209 -9.10 -8.17 -10.07
CA ALA A 209 -9.04 -8.06 -11.53
C ALA A 209 -7.61 -7.88 -12.05
N TYR A 210 -6.76 -7.12 -11.35
CA TYR A 210 -5.34 -7.03 -11.68
C TYR A 210 -4.59 -8.35 -11.43
N ALA A 211 -4.96 -9.10 -10.40
CA ALA A 211 -4.44 -10.46 -10.19
C ALA A 211 -4.86 -11.41 -11.33
N TYR A 212 -6.06 -11.25 -11.87
CA TYR A 212 -6.48 -11.97 -13.08
C TYR A 212 -5.66 -11.57 -14.31
N LEU A 213 -5.31 -10.29 -14.49
CA LEU A 213 -4.41 -9.87 -15.56
C LEU A 213 -3.02 -10.49 -15.41
N TYR A 214 -2.50 -10.56 -14.19
CA TYR A 214 -1.26 -11.25 -13.88
C TYR A 214 -1.31 -12.74 -14.24
N ASP A 215 -2.41 -13.42 -13.90
CA ASP A 215 -2.65 -14.82 -14.21
C ASP A 215 -3.20 -15.04 -15.63
N TYR A 216 -3.11 -14.02 -16.50
CA TYR A 216 -3.49 -14.08 -17.91
C TYR A 216 -4.95 -14.50 -18.15
N ARG A 217 -5.87 -14.02 -17.30
CA ARG A 217 -7.34 -14.16 -17.38
C ARG A 217 -8.03 -12.80 -17.64
N PRO A 218 -7.77 -12.14 -18.78
CA PRO A 218 -8.24 -10.76 -19.03
C PRO A 218 -9.75 -10.64 -19.22
N ASP A 219 -10.43 -11.72 -19.61
CA ASP A 219 -11.89 -11.80 -19.69
C ASP A 219 -12.54 -11.65 -18.30
N ARG A 220 -12.01 -12.37 -17.30
CA ARG A 220 -12.44 -12.29 -15.90
C ARG A 220 -12.13 -10.93 -15.29
N ALA A 221 -10.95 -10.38 -15.61
CA ALA A 221 -10.59 -9.04 -15.19
C ALA A 221 -11.59 -8.00 -15.72
N ALA A 222 -11.88 -8.02 -17.02
CA ALA A 222 -12.81 -7.09 -17.66
C ALA A 222 -14.24 -7.21 -17.10
N GLU A 223 -14.73 -8.43 -16.85
CA GLU A 223 -16.04 -8.64 -16.22
C GLU A 223 -16.12 -7.98 -14.85
N LEU A 224 -15.10 -8.19 -14.01
CA LEU A 224 -15.07 -7.69 -12.64
C LEU A 224 -14.91 -6.16 -12.61
N LEU A 225 -14.00 -5.60 -13.40
CA LEU A 225 -13.82 -4.15 -13.54
C LEU A 225 -15.07 -3.48 -14.10
N GLY A 226 -15.73 -4.09 -15.08
CA GLY A 226 -16.99 -3.61 -15.64
C GLY A 226 -18.14 -3.63 -14.63
N ARG A 227 -18.06 -4.42 -13.57
CA ARG A 227 -19.00 -4.32 -12.44
C ARG A 227 -18.66 -3.13 -11.55
N VAL A 228 -17.40 -2.98 -11.13
CA VAL A 228 -16.97 -1.85 -10.31
C VAL A 228 -17.34 -0.52 -10.98
N LEU A 229 -17.05 -0.39 -12.28
CA LEU A 229 -17.35 0.82 -13.06
C LEU A 229 -18.86 1.09 -13.28
N ARG A 230 -19.73 0.10 -13.07
CA ARG A 230 -21.19 0.33 -13.06
C ARG A 230 -21.66 0.93 -11.75
N GLU A 231 -20.98 0.62 -10.65
CA GLU A 231 -21.27 1.14 -9.31
C GLU A 231 -20.62 2.51 -9.12
N ASP A 232 -19.35 2.66 -9.50
CA ASP A 232 -18.62 3.93 -9.56
C ASP A 232 -17.90 4.10 -10.91
N PRO A 233 -18.50 4.83 -11.88
CA PRO A 233 -17.87 5.11 -13.17
C PRO A 233 -16.62 6.00 -13.08
N THR A 234 -16.34 6.63 -11.94
CA THR A 234 -15.23 7.57 -11.72
C THR A 234 -14.03 6.95 -11.02
N ASP A 235 -14.11 5.66 -10.66
CA ASP A 235 -12.99 4.93 -10.06
C ASP A 235 -11.82 4.85 -11.06
N GLY A 236 -10.77 5.65 -10.80
CA GLY A 236 -9.60 5.75 -11.67
C GLY A 236 -8.76 4.47 -11.74
N VAL A 237 -8.73 3.67 -10.67
CA VAL A 237 -7.99 2.41 -10.62
C VAL A 237 -8.71 1.37 -11.48
N ALA A 238 -10.05 1.31 -11.39
CA ALA A 238 -10.86 0.43 -12.21
C ALA A 238 -10.85 0.84 -13.69
N GLN A 239 -10.87 2.15 -13.99
CA GLN A 239 -10.72 2.65 -15.37
C GLN A 239 -9.35 2.26 -15.95
N GLY A 240 -8.28 2.47 -15.19
CA GLY A 240 -6.93 2.04 -15.57
C GLY A 240 -6.86 0.53 -15.82
N GLY A 241 -7.46 -0.28 -14.94
CA GLY A 241 -7.52 -1.72 -15.10
C GLY A 241 -8.27 -2.14 -16.37
N MET A 242 -9.37 -1.45 -16.70
CA MET A 242 -10.16 -1.75 -17.90
C MET A 242 -9.38 -1.45 -19.18
N ILE A 243 -8.61 -0.35 -19.21
CA ILE A 243 -7.72 -0.02 -20.32
C ILE A 243 -6.70 -1.14 -20.53
N VAL A 244 -6.07 -1.61 -19.45
CA VAL A 244 -5.10 -2.72 -19.53
C VAL A 244 -5.78 -3.99 -20.00
N ALA A 245 -6.94 -4.36 -19.44
CA ALA A 245 -7.69 -5.56 -19.85
C ALA A 245 -8.07 -5.55 -21.35
N ARG A 246 -8.50 -4.40 -21.88
CA ARG A 246 -8.73 -4.24 -23.34
C ARG A 246 -7.45 -4.29 -24.15
N GLY A 247 -6.32 -3.86 -23.60
CA GLY A 247 -4.99 -4.06 -24.20
C GLY A 247 -4.66 -5.54 -24.46
N PHE A 248 -5.11 -6.46 -23.59
CA PHE A 248 -5.03 -7.90 -23.85
C PHE A 248 -6.11 -8.39 -24.83
N LEU A 249 -7.36 -7.96 -24.64
CA LEU A 249 -8.50 -8.52 -25.37
C LEU A 249 -8.59 -8.05 -26.83
N ASP A 250 -8.35 -6.76 -27.12
CA ASP A 250 -8.52 -6.20 -28.47
C ASP A 250 -7.64 -6.89 -29.53
N PRO A 251 -6.35 -7.20 -29.27
CA PRO A 251 -5.52 -7.91 -30.24
C PRO A 251 -5.93 -9.38 -30.41
N ILE A 252 -6.36 -10.05 -29.32
CA ILE A 252 -6.85 -11.44 -29.37
C ILE A 252 -8.14 -11.52 -30.19
N GLU A 253 -9.08 -10.60 -29.96
CA GLU A 253 -10.35 -10.54 -30.69
C GLU A 253 -10.15 -10.25 -32.19
N ARG A 254 -9.11 -9.48 -32.55
CA ARG A 254 -8.72 -9.23 -33.96
C ARG A 254 -7.95 -10.39 -34.59
N GLY A 255 -7.41 -11.30 -33.79
CA GLY A 255 -6.54 -12.40 -34.23
C GLY A 255 -5.10 -11.98 -34.51
N ASP A 256 -4.68 -10.82 -33.98
CA ASP A 256 -3.33 -10.26 -34.17
C ASP A 256 -2.31 -10.81 -33.15
N ALA A 257 -2.79 -11.34 -32.02
CA ALA A 257 -1.96 -11.91 -30.96
C ALA A 257 -2.71 -13.02 -30.19
N THR A 258 -1.96 -13.79 -29.41
CA THR A 258 -2.44 -14.82 -28.48
C THR A 258 -2.15 -14.42 -27.03
N ILE A 259 -2.77 -15.11 -26.08
CA ILE A 259 -2.47 -14.87 -24.65
C ILE A 259 -1.03 -15.29 -24.30
N GLU A 260 -0.48 -16.29 -25.00
CA GLU A 260 0.90 -16.71 -24.89
C GLU A 260 1.89 -15.63 -25.33
N ASP A 261 1.56 -14.84 -26.36
CA ASP A 261 2.40 -13.72 -26.78
C ASP A 261 2.51 -12.68 -25.65
N PHE A 262 1.40 -12.35 -25.00
CA PHE A 262 1.41 -11.46 -23.83
C PHE A 262 2.17 -12.04 -22.64
N ARG A 263 2.11 -13.37 -22.45
CA ARG A 263 2.85 -14.06 -21.41
C ARG A 263 4.35 -14.04 -21.68
N ALA A 264 4.76 -14.21 -22.94
CA ALA A 264 6.16 -14.15 -23.31
C ALA A 264 6.78 -12.79 -23.02
N VAL A 265 6.01 -11.70 -23.17
CA VAL A 265 6.49 -10.33 -22.94
C VAL A 265 6.28 -9.82 -21.51
N GLY A 266 5.66 -10.62 -20.63
CA GLY A 266 5.44 -10.28 -19.21
C GLY A 266 4.38 -9.20 -18.98
N MET A 267 3.35 -9.11 -19.82
CA MET A 267 2.34 -8.05 -19.72
C MET A 267 1.53 -8.13 -18.41
N GLY A 268 1.29 -9.33 -17.90
CA GLY A 268 0.59 -9.53 -16.63
C GLY A 268 1.38 -9.00 -15.41
N GLU A 269 2.69 -9.22 -15.42
CA GLU A 269 3.64 -8.74 -14.43
C GLU A 269 3.66 -7.20 -14.39
N MET A 270 3.68 -6.56 -15.58
CA MET A 270 3.59 -5.11 -15.70
C MET A 270 2.26 -4.57 -15.17
N ALA A 271 1.14 -5.25 -15.48
CA ALA A 271 -0.18 -4.86 -15.00
C ALA A 271 -0.26 -4.89 -13.47
N TRP A 272 0.21 -5.98 -12.84
CA TRP A 272 0.25 -6.09 -11.39
C TRP A 272 1.13 -5.01 -10.75
N ARG A 273 2.33 -4.79 -11.31
CA ARG A 273 3.25 -3.78 -10.80
C ARG A 273 2.66 -2.38 -10.88
N ARG A 274 2.04 -2.01 -12.00
CA ARG A 274 1.38 -0.71 -12.16
C ARG A 274 0.32 -0.48 -11.08
N MET A 275 -0.51 -1.48 -10.80
CA MET A 275 -1.52 -1.38 -9.75
C MET A 275 -0.87 -1.24 -8.36
N ARG A 276 0.16 -2.03 -8.05
CA ARG A 276 0.96 -1.91 -6.82
C ARG A 276 1.50 -0.49 -6.68
N ASP A 277 2.12 0.03 -7.72
CA ASP A 277 2.79 1.34 -7.71
C ASP A 277 1.78 2.47 -7.44
N VAL A 278 0.58 2.38 -8.01
CA VAL A 278 -0.53 3.31 -7.73
C VAL A 278 -1.02 3.18 -6.28
N ILE A 279 -1.24 1.97 -5.77
CA ILE A 279 -1.73 1.76 -4.39
C ILE A 279 -0.73 2.29 -3.36
N PHE A 280 0.56 2.08 -3.58
CA PHE A 280 1.61 2.44 -2.61
C PHE A 280 2.29 3.79 -2.89
N GLY A 281 1.98 4.45 -4.02
CA GLY A 281 2.68 5.67 -4.44
C GLY A 281 4.17 5.42 -4.62
N THR A 282 4.50 4.36 -5.38
CA THR A 282 5.88 3.86 -5.56
C THR A 282 6.27 3.76 -7.03
N GLY A 283 5.55 4.45 -7.91
CA GLY A 283 5.87 4.54 -9.32
C GLY A 283 7.15 5.34 -9.59
N LEU A 284 7.47 5.47 -10.87
CA LEU A 284 8.68 6.14 -11.33
C LEU A 284 8.70 7.63 -10.93
N ASP A 285 7.59 8.34 -11.14
CA ASP A 285 7.46 9.75 -10.75
C ASP A 285 7.68 9.95 -9.24
N GLU A 286 7.08 9.10 -8.40
CA GLU A 286 7.27 9.18 -6.95
C GLU A 286 8.70 8.85 -6.54
N ALA A 287 9.35 7.88 -7.18
CA ALA A 287 10.75 7.52 -6.93
C ALA A 287 11.69 8.69 -7.25
N LEU A 288 11.49 9.36 -8.39
CA LEU A 288 12.30 10.51 -8.81
C LEU A 288 12.08 11.71 -7.87
N ALA A 289 10.83 12.00 -7.51
CA ALA A 289 10.52 13.06 -6.56
C ALA A 289 11.13 12.80 -5.16
N ALA A 290 11.13 11.53 -4.71
CA ALA A 290 11.79 11.15 -3.47
C ALA A 290 13.32 11.25 -3.57
N LEU A 291 13.88 10.90 -4.73
CA LEU A 291 15.32 10.96 -4.99
C LEU A 291 15.84 12.41 -4.99
N ASP A 292 15.11 13.35 -5.57
CA ASP A 292 15.45 14.78 -5.56
C ASP A 292 15.66 15.33 -4.14
N ALA A 293 14.92 14.81 -3.16
CA ALA A 293 15.04 15.24 -1.76
C ALA A 293 16.33 14.78 -1.08
N VAL A 294 16.99 13.74 -1.61
CA VAL A 294 18.14 13.07 -0.98
C VAL A 294 19.36 12.93 -1.89
N LEU A 295 19.31 13.51 -3.10
CA LEU A 295 20.34 13.35 -4.11
C LEU A 295 21.70 13.92 -3.63
N PRO A 296 22.80 13.12 -3.66
CA PRO A 296 24.13 13.62 -3.34
C PRO A 296 24.55 14.79 -4.25
N ALA A 297 25.20 15.80 -3.66
CA ALA A 297 25.52 17.05 -4.37
C ALA A 297 26.44 16.85 -5.59
N ASP A 298 27.34 15.87 -5.53
CA ASP A 298 28.25 15.52 -6.63
C ASP A 298 27.54 14.77 -7.75
N LEU A 299 26.58 13.89 -7.41
CA LEU A 299 25.69 13.25 -8.38
C LEU A 299 24.81 14.30 -9.05
N ALA A 300 24.15 15.17 -8.28
CA ALA A 300 23.32 16.26 -8.80
C ALA A 300 24.09 17.16 -9.77
N ALA A 301 25.34 17.53 -9.44
CA ALA A 301 26.21 18.33 -10.30
C ALA A 301 26.68 17.61 -11.58
N SER A 302 26.48 16.29 -11.68
CA SER A 302 26.80 15.46 -12.84
C SER A 302 25.65 15.32 -13.83
N LEU A 303 24.43 15.58 -13.37
CA LEU A 303 23.22 15.42 -14.16
C LEU A 303 23.05 16.61 -15.09
N ARG A 304 22.60 16.33 -16.30
CA ARG A 304 22.33 17.36 -17.31
C ARG A 304 20.95 17.98 -17.08
N PRO A 305 20.70 19.20 -17.58
CA PRO A 305 19.37 19.78 -17.56
C PRO A 305 18.33 18.82 -18.18
N PRO A 306 17.07 18.83 -17.69
CA PRO A 306 15.99 18.02 -18.26
C PRO A 306 15.69 18.40 -19.71
N LEU A 307 15.17 17.43 -20.47
CA LEU A 307 14.52 17.70 -21.74
C LEU A 307 13.12 18.32 -21.55
N ASP A 308 12.68 19.05 -22.57
CA ASP A 308 11.27 19.39 -22.69
C ASP A 308 10.42 18.10 -22.85
N PRO A 309 9.21 18.03 -22.25
CA PRO A 309 8.38 16.82 -22.31
C PRO A 309 8.04 16.33 -23.73
N ALA A 310 7.94 17.23 -24.71
CA ALA A 310 7.72 16.83 -26.10
C ALA A 310 8.98 16.17 -26.69
N ALA A 311 10.16 16.73 -26.41
CA ALA A 311 11.44 16.19 -26.86
C ALA A 311 11.78 14.85 -26.19
N ALA A 312 11.47 14.70 -24.89
CA ALA A 312 11.65 13.43 -24.19
C ALA A 312 10.79 12.31 -24.80
N ARG A 313 9.52 12.61 -25.11
CA ARG A 313 8.58 11.66 -25.75
C ARG A 313 8.97 11.26 -27.16
N GLU A 314 9.59 12.17 -27.91
CA GLU A 314 10.08 11.91 -29.27
C GLU A 314 11.43 11.17 -29.30
N SER A 315 12.08 10.99 -28.15
CA SER A 315 13.34 10.27 -28.04
C SER A 315 13.14 8.75 -27.94
N GLY A 316 14.20 7.98 -28.19
CA GLY A 316 14.21 6.52 -27.99
C GLY A 316 14.43 6.07 -26.53
N GLY A 317 14.68 7.00 -25.60
CA GLY A 317 14.94 6.69 -24.20
C GLY A 317 13.69 6.71 -23.33
N GLU A 318 13.86 6.45 -22.03
CA GLU A 318 12.74 6.50 -21.09
C GLU A 318 12.28 7.95 -20.85
N GLU A 319 11.03 8.24 -21.24
CA GLU A 319 10.46 9.59 -21.29
C GLU A 319 10.56 10.31 -19.94
N THR A 320 10.21 9.62 -18.85
CA THR A 320 10.09 10.21 -17.51
C THR A 320 11.46 10.62 -16.98
N LEU A 321 12.47 9.77 -17.14
CA LEU A 321 13.84 10.05 -16.78
C LEU A 321 14.45 11.17 -17.59
N LEU A 322 14.23 11.20 -18.90
CA LEU A 322 14.78 12.25 -19.75
C LEU A 322 14.13 13.61 -19.49
N ALA A 323 12.85 13.62 -19.10
CA ALA A 323 12.16 14.81 -18.60
C ALA A 323 12.63 15.25 -17.20
N TRP A 324 13.27 14.35 -16.43
CA TRP A 324 13.89 14.67 -15.14
C TRP A 324 15.32 15.18 -15.31
N HIS A 325 16.17 14.46 -16.05
CA HIS A 325 17.53 14.84 -16.43
C HIS A 325 17.94 14.17 -17.75
N ASP A 326 18.44 14.95 -18.73
CA ASP A 326 18.91 14.44 -20.04
C ASP A 326 20.27 13.74 -19.94
N GLY A 327 20.34 12.70 -19.13
CA GLY A 327 21.54 11.94 -18.89
C GLY A 327 22.51 12.59 -17.91
N GLN A 328 23.72 12.02 -17.91
CA GLN A 328 24.75 12.29 -16.94
C GLN A 328 26.12 12.38 -17.62
N GLU A 329 27.00 13.23 -17.10
CA GLU A 329 28.35 13.40 -17.63
C GLU A 329 29.15 12.08 -17.69
N PRO A 330 29.82 11.76 -18.81
CA PRO A 330 30.66 10.57 -18.93
C PRO A 330 31.72 10.44 -17.83
N GLY A 331 32.01 9.22 -17.40
CA GLY A 331 32.97 8.94 -16.33
C GLY A 331 32.50 9.29 -14.92
N THR A 332 31.23 9.63 -14.72
CA THR A 332 30.69 10.02 -13.40
C THR A 332 29.74 8.98 -12.78
N GLY A 333 29.56 7.81 -13.40
CA GLY A 333 28.58 6.82 -12.95
C GLY A 333 28.79 6.27 -11.53
N ALA A 334 30.04 6.25 -11.04
CA ALA A 334 30.34 5.85 -9.66
C ALA A 334 29.62 6.70 -8.59
N ARG A 335 29.10 7.89 -8.95
CA ARG A 335 28.36 8.78 -8.04
C ARG A 335 27.00 8.22 -7.59
N TRP A 336 26.49 7.19 -8.26
CA TRP A 336 25.30 6.44 -7.82
C TRP A 336 25.55 5.53 -6.62
N GLY A 337 26.82 5.35 -6.20
CA GLY A 337 27.17 4.50 -5.06
C GLY A 337 26.87 3.02 -5.30
N THR A 338 26.83 2.59 -6.56
CA THR A 338 26.75 1.18 -6.99
C THR A 338 28.14 0.59 -7.16
N ASP A 339 28.26 -0.73 -7.08
CA ASP A 339 29.52 -1.45 -7.37
C ASP A 339 29.96 -1.26 -8.84
N GLU A 340 29.00 -1.08 -9.74
CA GLU A 340 29.23 -0.81 -11.16
C GLU A 340 28.94 0.66 -11.49
N PRO A 341 29.83 1.37 -12.22
CA PRO A 341 29.74 2.81 -12.42
C PRO A 341 28.78 3.17 -13.57
N PHE A 342 27.53 2.72 -13.51
CA PHE A 342 26.50 3.12 -14.46
C PHE A 342 26.16 4.61 -14.35
N ARG A 343 25.94 5.27 -15.48
CA ARG A 343 25.45 6.65 -15.57
C ARG A 343 24.21 6.73 -16.45
N LEU A 344 23.36 7.73 -16.21
CA LEU A 344 22.21 7.98 -17.08
C LEU A 344 22.66 8.30 -18.51
N MET A 345 22.01 7.68 -19.49
CA MET A 345 22.18 8.02 -20.90
C MET A 345 21.39 9.27 -21.24
N SER A 346 21.94 10.12 -22.10
CA SER A 346 21.18 11.23 -22.70
C SER A 346 20.39 10.75 -23.92
N ALA A 347 19.34 11.46 -24.29
CA ALA A 347 18.53 11.14 -25.48
C ALA A 347 19.38 11.07 -26.75
N ARG A 348 20.41 11.94 -26.85
CA ARG A 348 21.37 11.91 -27.97
C ARG A 348 22.15 10.60 -28.01
N GLU A 349 22.60 10.10 -26.86
CA GLU A 349 23.38 8.86 -26.78
C GLU A 349 22.52 7.64 -27.10
N VAL A 350 21.25 7.63 -26.68
CA VAL A 350 20.30 6.59 -27.04
C VAL A 350 20.10 6.56 -28.56
N GLY A 351 19.79 7.72 -29.17
CA GLY A 351 19.60 7.80 -30.63
C GLY A 351 20.85 7.44 -31.44
N GLU A 352 22.03 7.87 -31.00
CA GLU A 352 23.31 7.49 -31.63
C GLU A 352 23.56 5.97 -31.57
N MET A 353 23.11 5.32 -30.50
CA MET A 353 23.23 3.88 -30.36
C MET A 353 22.20 3.13 -31.20
N ASP A 354 20.95 3.59 -31.23
CA ASP A 354 19.90 3.02 -32.08
C ASP A 354 20.32 3.07 -33.55
N ASP A 355 20.77 4.23 -34.03
CA ASP A 355 21.31 4.42 -35.39
C ASP A 355 22.50 3.47 -35.67
N ALA A 356 23.38 3.24 -34.69
CA ALA A 356 24.54 2.37 -34.84
C ALA A 356 24.16 0.88 -34.89
N ILE A 357 23.16 0.46 -34.11
CA ILE A 357 22.62 -0.91 -34.12
C ILE A 357 21.92 -1.18 -35.45
N GLU A 358 21.10 -0.25 -35.93
CA GLU A 358 20.42 -0.36 -37.23
C GLU A 358 21.41 -0.42 -38.41
N LEU A 359 22.49 0.36 -38.34
CA LEU A 359 23.48 0.43 -39.42
C LEU A 359 24.33 -0.85 -39.55
N ASP A 360 24.69 -1.48 -38.43
CA ASP A 360 25.49 -2.72 -38.41
C ASP A 360 25.07 -3.67 -37.28
N PRO A 361 23.94 -4.39 -37.41
CA PRO A 361 23.46 -5.30 -36.37
C PRO A 361 24.47 -6.40 -36.01
N ALA A 362 25.33 -6.80 -36.96
CA ALA A 362 26.34 -7.83 -36.74
C ALA A 362 27.47 -7.38 -35.79
N ALA A 363 27.72 -6.07 -35.67
CA ALA A 363 28.62 -5.49 -34.67
C ALA A 363 28.00 -5.44 -33.27
N TRP A 364 26.69 -5.59 -33.17
CA TRP A 364 25.88 -5.46 -31.97
C TRP A 364 25.08 -6.74 -31.68
N PRO A 365 25.70 -7.93 -31.67
CA PRO A 365 24.99 -9.21 -31.62
C PRO A 365 24.19 -9.45 -30.32
N GLN A 366 24.40 -8.63 -29.29
CA GLN A 366 23.62 -8.64 -28.05
C GLN A 366 22.29 -7.87 -28.17
N TRP A 367 22.05 -7.16 -29.26
CA TRP A 367 20.84 -6.40 -29.53
C TRP A 367 20.14 -7.07 -30.71
N ASP A 368 19.09 -7.85 -30.43
CA ASP A 368 18.32 -8.47 -31.50
C ASP A 368 17.36 -7.42 -32.08
N SER A 369 17.62 -6.97 -33.31
CA SER A 369 16.76 -6.01 -34.00
C SER A 369 15.37 -6.59 -34.34
N GLU A 370 15.21 -7.91 -34.35
CA GLU A 370 13.95 -8.57 -34.68
C GLU A 370 13.22 -9.06 -33.42
N GLY A 371 12.28 -8.26 -32.92
CA GLY A 371 11.28 -8.70 -31.94
C GLY A 371 11.64 -8.51 -30.47
N GLU A 372 12.74 -7.83 -30.17
CA GLU A 372 13.10 -7.48 -28.79
C GLU A 372 12.56 -6.10 -28.39
N TYR A 373 11.79 -6.05 -27.31
CA TYR A 373 11.39 -4.79 -26.68
C TYR A 373 12.39 -4.44 -25.58
N TYR A 374 13.06 -3.29 -25.73
CA TYR A 374 13.88 -2.72 -24.67
C TYR A 374 13.87 -1.20 -24.71
N THR A 375 14.09 -0.58 -23.56
CA THR A 375 14.39 0.86 -23.43
C THR A 375 15.74 1.02 -22.75
N GLN A 376 16.64 1.80 -23.36
CA GLN A 376 17.95 2.07 -22.79
C GLN A 376 17.85 3.15 -21.72
N VAL A 377 18.53 2.92 -20.59
CA VAL A 377 18.40 3.80 -19.42
C VAL A 377 19.76 4.28 -18.91
N LEU A 378 20.66 3.34 -18.59
CA LEU A 378 22.00 3.65 -18.11
C LEU A 378 23.07 2.92 -18.92
N THR A 379 24.28 3.47 -18.92
CA THR A 379 25.46 2.85 -19.52
C THR A 379 26.69 3.00 -18.62
N ASP A 380 27.65 2.09 -18.71
CA ASP A 380 28.94 2.21 -18.05
C ASP A 380 30.09 2.44 -19.06
N ASP A 381 31.29 2.74 -18.55
CA ASP A 381 32.46 2.97 -19.40
C ASP A 381 33.03 1.66 -20.01
N ALA A 382 32.50 0.49 -19.63
CA ALA A 382 32.91 -0.82 -20.15
C ALA A 382 32.01 -1.30 -21.30
N GLY A 383 30.97 -0.54 -21.66
CA GLY A 383 30.02 -0.87 -22.72
C GLY A 383 28.90 -1.81 -22.28
N ALA A 384 28.62 -1.88 -20.97
CA ALA A 384 27.40 -2.48 -20.45
C ALA A 384 26.28 -1.45 -20.32
N TYR A 385 25.05 -1.95 -20.27
CA TYR A 385 23.83 -1.15 -20.25
C TYR A 385 22.87 -1.66 -19.18
N LEU A 386 22.15 -0.73 -18.55
CA LEU A 386 20.91 -1.06 -17.88
C LEU A 386 19.75 -0.72 -18.81
N ILE A 387 18.92 -1.72 -19.08
CA ILE A 387 17.77 -1.62 -19.96
C ILE A 387 16.51 -2.07 -19.24
N GLU A 388 15.40 -1.40 -19.53
CA GLU A 388 14.09 -1.94 -19.23
C GLU A 388 13.69 -2.90 -20.35
N GLY A 389 13.47 -4.17 -20.02
CA GLY A 389 13.15 -5.22 -20.99
C GLY A 389 11.79 -5.87 -20.73
N TRP A 390 11.71 -7.17 -21.00
CA TRP A 390 10.49 -7.96 -20.84
C TRP A 390 9.89 -7.85 -19.43
N GLY A 391 8.56 -7.72 -19.38
CA GLY A 391 7.81 -7.50 -18.15
C GLY A 391 8.18 -6.20 -17.44
N GLY A 392 8.81 -5.23 -18.12
CA GLY A 392 9.29 -3.98 -17.53
C GLY A 392 10.38 -4.18 -16.48
N ARG A 393 11.11 -5.29 -16.52
CA ARG A 393 12.20 -5.59 -15.57
C ARG A 393 13.45 -4.85 -15.99
N LEU A 394 14.27 -4.47 -15.01
CA LEU A 394 15.55 -3.83 -15.27
C LEU A 394 16.64 -4.89 -15.39
N TYR A 395 17.27 -4.95 -16.55
CA TYR A 395 18.33 -5.89 -16.87
C TYR A 395 19.64 -5.17 -17.10
N ARG A 396 20.72 -5.81 -16.66
CA ARG A 396 22.07 -5.52 -17.10
C ARG A 396 22.38 -6.35 -18.34
N ARG A 397 22.68 -5.66 -19.43
CA ARG A 397 23.14 -6.24 -20.70
C ARG A 397 24.59 -5.87 -20.96
N GLY A 398 25.39 -6.84 -21.41
CA GLY A 398 26.81 -6.62 -21.70
C GLY A 398 27.30 -7.48 -22.86
N PRO A 399 28.42 -7.10 -23.51
CA PRO A 399 28.96 -7.85 -24.63
C PRO A 399 29.37 -9.28 -24.23
N GLY A 400 28.82 -10.29 -24.91
CA GLY A 400 29.18 -11.70 -24.71
C GLY A 400 28.73 -12.30 -23.38
N THR A 401 27.85 -11.62 -22.64
CA THR A 401 27.25 -12.10 -21.39
C THR A 401 25.74 -12.16 -21.51
N ALA A 402 25.12 -13.17 -20.90
CA ALA A 402 23.66 -13.19 -20.79
C ALA A 402 23.18 -12.04 -19.89
N ASP A 403 21.98 -11.54 -20.18
CA ASP A 403 21.36 -10.50 -19.37
C ASP A 403 21.15 -10.98 -17.93
N VAL A 404 21.37 -10.06 -16.99
CA VAL A 404 21.19 -10.30 -15.56
C VAL A 404 20.15 -9.32 -15.05
N GLU A 405 19.07 -9.82 -14.45
CA GLU A 405 18.09 -8.97 -13.80
C GLU A 405 18.73 -8.27 -12.59
N VAL A 406 18.62 -6.94 -12.54
CA VAL A 406 19.17 -6.11 -11.46
C VAL A 406 18.11 -5.52 -10.55
N ALA A 407 16.87 -5.41 -11.04
CA ALA A 407 15.72 -4.99 -10.26
C ALA A 407 14.41 -5.40 -10.96
N LEU A 408 13.33 -5.48 -10.18
CA LEU A 408 11.99 -5.76 -10.71
C LEU A 408 11.50 -4.68 -11.68
N SER A 409 11.98 -3.45 -11.54
CA SER A 409 11.69 -2.32 -12.44
C SER A 409 12.71 -1.20 -12.26
N LEU A 410 12.67 -0.21 -13.15
CA LEU A 410 13.44 1.03 -12.99
C LEU A 410 13.05 1.79 -11.71
N ALA A 411 11.74 1.89 -11.40
CA ALA A 411 11.27 2.54 -10.19
C ALA A 411 11.78 1.83 -8.93
N ASP A 412 11.77 0.49 -8.89
CA ASP A 412 12.31 -0.30 -7.78
C ASP A 412 13.82 -0.06 -7.60
N TRP A 413 14.59 0.04 -8.69
CA TRP A 413 16.02 0.38 -8.63
C TRP A 413 16.25 1.77 -8.04
N LEU A 414 15.46 2.76 -8.46
CA LEU A 414 15.54 4.15 -7.96
C LEU A 414 15.14 4.25 -6.48
N TRP A 415 14.09 3.56 -6.03
CA TRP A 415 13.76 3.48 -4.60
C TRP A 415 14.89 2.86 -3.78
N GLY A 416 15.60 1.87 -4.34
CA GLY A 416 16.83 1.36 -3.74
C GLY A 416 17.92 2.43 -3.60
N ARG A 417 18.02 3.37 -4.54
CA ARG A 417 18.92 4.54 -4.44
C ARG A 417 18.45 5.54 -3.39
N VAL A 418 17.15 5.85 -3.34
CA VAL A 418 16.55 6.72 -2.31
C VAL A 418 16.93 6.21 -0.92
N ALA A 419 16.72 4.91 -0.67
CA ALA A 419 17.08 4.27 0.60
C ALA A 419 18.59 4.35 0.89
N ALA A 420 19.43 4.07 -0.11
CA ALA A 420 20.89 4.11 0.02
C ALA A 420 21.42 5.53 0.33
N PHE A 421 20.73 6.56 -0.14
CA PHE A 421 21.04 7.97 0.15
C PHE A 421 20.38 8.49 1.44
N GLY A 422 19.73 7.62 2.21
CA GLY A 422 19.13 7.96 3.50
C GLY A 422 17.71 8.53 3.43
N GLY A 423 17.04 8.38 2.28
CA GLY A 423 15.62 8.66 2.12
C GLY A 423 14.72 7.55 2.66
N ASP A 424 13.43 7.85 2.77
CA ASP A 424 12.40 6.91 3.22
C ASP A 424 11.91 6.03 2.06
N ASP A 425 12.08 4.71 2.18
CA ASP A 425 11.63 3.74 1.18
C ASP A 425 10.16 3.38 1.40
N ARG A 426 9.30 3.91 0.53
CA ARG A 426 7.86 3.73 0.62
C ARG A 426 7.36 2.39 0.08
N ARG A 427 8.23 1.58 -0.53
CA ARG A 427 7.84 0.26 -1.03
C ARG A 427 7.37 -0.62 0.14
N PRO A 428 6.37 -1.50 -0.09
CA PRO A 428 6.01 -2.49 0.91
C PRO A 428 7.22 -3.36 1.24
N VAL A 429 7.28 -3.84 2.48
CA VAL A 429 8.42 -4.58 3.02
C VAL A 429 8.87 -5.75 2.13
N GLY A 430 7.92 -6.44 1.49
CA GLY A 430 8.21 -7.53 0.54
C GLY A 430 8.99 -7.15 -0.71
N TYR A 431 9.11 -5.86 -1.01
CA TYR A 431 9.76 -5.32 -2.20
C TYR A 431 11.01 -4.49 -1.92
N ARG A 432 11.32 -4.17 -0.65
CA ARG A 432 12.48 -3.31 -0.30
C ARG A 432 13.84 -3.95 -0.62
N HIS A 433 13.90 -5.29 -0.63
CA HIS A 433 15.13 -6.08 -0.79
C HIS A 433 15.19 -6.89 -2.09
N ARG A 434 14.26 -6.66 -3.04
CA ARG A 434 14.15 -7.41 -4.29
C ARG A 434 14.66 -6.63 -5.49
#